data_AF-A0A345NZT7-F1
#
_entry.id   AF-A0A345NZT7-F1
#
_cell.length_a   1.000
_cell.length_b   1.000
_cell.length_c   1.000
_cell.angle_alpha   90.00
_cell.angle_beta   90.00
_cell.angle_gamma   90.00
#
_symmetry.space_group_name_H-M   'P 1'
#
loop_
_entity.id
_entity.type
_entity.pdbx_description
1 polymer ?
#
loop_
_entity_poly.entity_id
_entity_poly.type
_entity_poly.pdbx_seq_one_letter_code
_entity_poly.pdbx_strand_id
1 'polypeptide(L)'
;MTYFKSDWHEEETSFLLEKLGVQTLAQDTEYGSFAYVIGATCKAKQIARTIDEEGTIDVDEVHELMGVFSSSEQGMIRFALQCFNNSIDEIPLGEVMRPLDEENTKVIKQAIDLRY
;
A
#
# COMPACT_ATOMS: atom_id res chain seq x y z
N MET A 1 -10.30 15.13 -4.27
CA MET A 1 -11.06 13.96 -3.75
C MET A 1 -10.25 12.74 -4.12
N THR A 2 -9.86 11.92 -3.15
CA THR A 2 -9.05 10.73 -3.41
C THR A 2 -9.90 9.71 -4.15
N TYR A 3 -9.39 9.18 -5.25
CA TYR A 3 -10.06 8.10 -5.97
C TYR A 3 -9.93 6.79 -5.21
N PHE A 4 -11.02 6.04 -5.04
CA PHE A 4 -10.99 4.64 -4.60
C PHE A 4 -11.69 3.79 -5.67
N LYS A 5 -11.04 2.71 -6.12
CA LYS A 5 -11.62 1.79 -7.12
C LYS A 5 -12.87 1.04 -6.65
N SER A 6 -13.16 1.02 -5.35
CA SER A 6 -14.35 0.39 -4.75
C SER A 6 -14.51 0.80 -3.29
N ASP A 7 -15.71 0.69 -2.74
CA ASP A 7 -15.99 0.89 -1.31
C ASP A 7 -15.10 0.00 -0.42
N TRP A 8 -14.86 -1.25 -0.84
CA TRP A 8 -13.96 -2.17 -0.12
C TRP A 8 -12.51 -1.66 -0.02
N HIS A 9 -12.05 -0.93 -1.02
CA HIS A 9 -10.71 -0.35 -1.02
C HIS A 9 -10.63 0.80 0.00
N GLU A 10 -11.68 1.61 0.08
CA GLU A 10 -11.79 2.67 1.10
C GLU A 10 -11.86 2.08 2.52
N GLU A 11 -12.63 1.01 2.72
CA GLU A 11 -12.74 0.31 4.01
C GLU A 11 -11.40 -0.30 4.44
N GLU A 12 -10.71 -1.02 3.55
CA GLU A 12 -9.40 -1.62 3.87
C GLU A 12 -8.32 -0.57 4.11
N THR A 13 -8.35 0.55 3.38
CA THR A 13 -7.46 1.69 3.62
C THR A 13 -7.69 2.28 4.99
N SER A 14 -8.96 2.51 5.36
CA SER A 14 -9.32 3.07 6.66
C SER A 14 -8.90 2.16 7.81
N PHE A 15 -9.09 0.86 7.66
CA PHE A 15 -8.62 -0.14 8.63
C PHE A 15 -7.10 -0.09 8.85
N LEU A 16 -6.31 0.04 7.78
CA LEU A 16 -4.86 0.14 7.91
C LEU A 16 -4.40 1.46 8.52
N LEU A 17 -5.05 2.58 8.16
CA LEU A 17 -4.78 3.88 8.77
C LEU A 17 -4.96 3.83 10.28
N GLU A 18 -6.07 3.25 10.76
CA GLU A 18 -6.32 3.05 12.18
C GLU A 18 -5.22 2.20 12.84
N LYS A 19 -4.83 1.09 12.20
CA LYS A 19 -3.77 0.19 12.68
C LYS A 19 -2.39 0.86 12.73
N LEU A 20 -2.14 1.83 11.85
CA LEU A 20 -0.92 2.64 11.81
C LEU A 20 -0.97 3.88 12.72
N GLY A 21 -2.08 4.11 13.43
CA GLY A 21 -2.23 5.28 14.30
C GLY A 21 -2.47 6.60 13.54
N VAL A 22 -2.90 6.54 12.28
CA VAL A 22 -3.13 7.69 11.40
C VAL A 22 -4.64 7.83 11.13
N GLN A 23 -5.18 9.05 11.17
CA GLN A 23 -6.62 9.29 10.97
C GLN A 23 -6.98 9.58 9.52
N THR A 24 -6.06 10.16 8.75
CA THR A 24 -6.32 10.57 7.36
C THR A 24 -5.10 10.31 6.49
N LEU A 25 -5.33 10.08 5.19
CA LEU A 25 -4.27 9.90 4.19
C LEU A 25 -3.26 11.05 4.13
N ALA A 26 -3.67 12.26 4.54
CA ALA A 26 -2.85 13.47 4.47
C ALA A 26 -2.13 13.80 5.79
N GLN A 27 -2.46 13.11 6.89
CA GLN A 27 -1.81 13.34 8.18
C GLN A 27 -0.35 12.88 8.15
N ASP A 28 -0.11 11.74 7.51
CA ASP A 28 1.21 11.17 7.24
C ASP A 28 1.18 10.60 5.82
N THR A 29 1.92 11.20 4.90
CA THR A 29 1.84 10.80 3.49
C THR A 29 2.59 9.50 3.20
N GLU A 30 3.51 9.07 4.06
CA GLU A 30 4.20 7.78 3.96
C GLU A 30 3.25 6.66 4.34
N TYR A 31 2.67 6.73 5.55
CA TYR A 31 1.68 5.75 5.98
C TYR A 31 0.37 5.85 5.18
N GLY A 32 -0.02 7.05 4.78
CA GLY A 32 -1.22 7.30 3.98
C GLY A 32 -1.13 6.63 2.60
N SER A 33 -0.05 6.87 1.88
CA SER A 33 0.16 6.24 0.56
C SER A 33 0.35 4.73 0.68
N PHE A 34 1.04 4.24 1.73
CA PHE A 34 1.14 2.81 2.01
C PHE A 34 -0.23 2.18 2.24
N ALA A 35 -1.02 2.68 3.19
CA ALA A 35 -2.33 2.14 3.54
C ALA A 35 -3.28 2.14 2.34
N TYR A 36 -3.25 3.20 1.54
CA TYR A 36 -4.03 3.33 0.32
C TYR A 36 -3.68 2.25 -0.71
N VAL A 37 -2.39 2.07 -1.03
CA VAL A 37 -1.99 1.05 -2.02
C VAL A 37 -2.30 -0.36 -1.52
N ILE A 38 -2.04 -0.66 -0.24
CA ILE A 38 -2.35 -1.97 0.34
C ILE A 38 -3.85 -2.24 0.34
N GLY A 39 -4.68 -1.25 0.67
CA GLY A 39 -6.14 -1.41 0.65
C GLY A 39 -6.68 -1.80 -0.73
N ALA A 40 -6.00 -1.40 -1.80
CA ALA A 40 -6.36 -1.81 -3.16
C ALA A 40 -6.04 -3.29 -3.46
N THR A 41 -5.21 -3.96 -2.66
CA THR A 41 -4.83 -5.37 -2.87
C THR A 41 -5.83 -6.37 -2.29
N CYS A 42 -6.81 -5.91 -1.50
CA CYS A 42 -7.70 -6.77 -0.71
C CYS A 42 -6.93 -7.69 0.28
N LYS A 43 -5.71 -7.29 0.69
CA LYS A 43 -4.85 -8.03 1.64
C LYS A 43 -4.59 -7.24 2.92
N ALA A 44 -5.32 -6.16 3.18
CA ALA A 44 -5.05 -5.30 4.33
C ALA A 44 -5.02 -6.06 5.65
N LYS A 45 -5.91 -7.04 5.85
CA LYS A 45 -5.94 -7.87 7.06
C LYS A 45 -4.75 -8.81 7.21
N GLN A 46 -4.17 -9.27 6.10
CA GLN A 46 -2.97 -10.10 6.11
C GLN A 46 -1.75 -9.22 6.41
N ILE A 47 -1.62 -8.08 5.73
CA ILE A 47 -0.53 -7.12 5.93
C ILE A 47 -0.57 -6.51 7.34
N ALA A 48 -1.75 -6.25 7.91
CA ALA A 48 -1.87 -5.71 9.26
C ALA A 48 -1.30 -6.61 10.36
N ARG A 49 -0.99 -7.87 10.07
CA ARG A 49 -0.32 -8.79 11.01
C ARG A 49 1.15 -8.47 11.18
N THR A 50 1.77 -7.83 10.19
CA THR A 50 3.17 -7.38 10.20
C THR A 50 3.31 -5.99 10.81
N ILE A 51 2.23 -5.44 11.38
CA ILE A 51 2.21 -4.12 12.02
C ILE A 51 2.03 -4.34 13.51
N ASP A 52 2.98 -3.85 14.30
CA ASP A 52 2.96 -4.01 15.76
C ASP A 52 1.90 -3.12 16.44
N GLU A 53 1.92 -3.08 17.78
CA GLU A 53 0.99 -2.26 18.57
C GLU A 53 1.32 -0.76 18.53
N GLU A 54 2.55 -0.41 18.16
CA GLU A 54 3.03 0.98 18.04
C GLU A 54 2.82 1.55 16.62
N GLY A 55 2.36 0.72 15.68
CA GLY A 55 2.14 1.11 14.28
C GLY A 55 3.39 0.94 13.41
N THR A 56 4.42 0.24 13.90
CA THR A 56 5.64 -0.03 13.14
C THR A 56 5.43 -1.20 12.20
N ILE A 57 5.82 -1.02 10.93
CA ILE A 57 5.74 -2.05 9.89
C ILE A 57 7.01 -2.90 9.91
N ASP A 58 6.88 -4.21 10.13
CA ASP A 58 7.94 -5.19 9.90
C ASP A 58 8.05 -5.49 8.40
N VAL A 59 9.02 -4.86 7.75
CA VAL A 59 9.24 -4.94 6.30
C VAL A 59 9.65 -6.34 5.86
N ASP A 60 10.45 -7.05 6.67
CA ASP A 60 10.92 -8.39 6.35
C ASP A 60 9.74 -9.37 6.37
N GLU A 61 8.86 -9.26 7.37
CA GLU A 61 7.65 -10.08 7.43
C GLU A 61 6.68 -9.76 6.28
N VAL A 62 6.56 -8.50 5.84
CA VAL A 62 5.78 -8.16 4.63
C VAL A 62 6.33 -8.87 3.39
N HIS A 63 7.65 -8.88 3.21
CA HIS A 63 8.30 -9.54 2.08
C HIS A 63 8.08 -11.06 2.09
N GLU A 64 8.15 -11.69 3.25
CA GLU A 64 7.83 -13.11 3.40
C GLU A 64 6.36 -13.40 3.08
N LEU A 65 5.45 -12.60 3.64
CA LEU A 65 4.01 -12.75 3.48
C LEU A 65 3.57 -12.59 2.01
N MET A 66 4.13 -11.61 1.28
CA MET A 66 3.74 -11.38 -0.10
C MET A 66 4.20 -12.48 -1.07
N GLY A 67 5.11 -13.37 -0.65
CA GLY A 67 5.63 -14.46 -1.47
C GLY A 67 4.55 -15.41 -2.02
N VAL A 68 3.39 -15.49 -1.37
CA VAL A 68 2.25 -16.32 -1.81
C VAL A 68 1.20 -15.55 -2.62
N PHE A 69 1.36 -14.25 -2.82
CA PHE A 69 0.44 -13.41 -3.57
C PHE A 69 0.75 -13.43 -5.08
N SER A 70 -0.19 -12.93 -5.88
CA SER A 70 0.01 -12.78 -7.32
C SER A 70 1.09 -11.74 -7.63
N SER A 71 1.69 -11.82 -8.82
CA SER A 71 2.73 -10.87 -9.24
C SER A 71 2.23 -9.42 -9.27
N SER A 72 0.95 -9.18 -9.56
CA SER A 72 0.33 -7.86 -9.52
C SER A 72 0.25 -7.34 -8.08
N GLU A 73 -0.22 -8.17 -7.14
CA GLU A 73 -0.31 -7.81 -5.72
C GLU A 73 1.08 -7.56 -5.14
N GLN A 74 2.06 -8.41 -5.46
CA GLN A 74 3.47 -8.23 -5.07
C GLN A 74 4.03 -6.90 -5.59
N GLY A 75 3.79 -6.56 -6.86
CA GLY A 75 4.23 -5.29 -7.44
C GLY A 75 3.64 -4.08 -6.71
N MET A 76 2.34 -4.13 -6.39
CA MET A 76 1.67 -3.07 -5.62
C MET A 76 2.20 -2.97 -4.18
N ILE A 77 2.39 -4.09 -3.49
CA ILE A 77 2.90 -4.10 -2.11
C ILE A 77 4.32 -3.55 -2.05
N ARG A 78 5.19 -3.97 -2.97
CA ARG A 78 6.56 -3.43 -2.99
C ARG A 78 6.58 -1.93 -3.31
N PHE A 79 5.70 -1.46 -4.20
CA PHE A 79 5.52 -0.03 -4.43
C PHE A 79 5.03 0.70 -3.18
N ALA A 80 4.09 0.12 -2.42
CA ALA A 80 3.64 0.68 -1.15
C ALA A 80 4.80 0.80 -0.14
N LEU A 81 5.65 -0.22 -0.03
CA LEU A 81 6.86 -0.19 0.80
C LEU A 81 7.84 0.90 0.36
N GLN A 82 8.03 1.08 -0.95
CA GLN A 82 8.87 2.16 -1.49
C GLN A 82 8.29 3.56 -1.19
N CYS A 83 6.97 3.71 -1.18
CA CYS A 83 6.31 4.95 -0.76
C CYS A 83 6.53 5.25 0.73
N PHE A 84 6.44 4.22 1.58
CA PHE A 84 6.70 4.30 3.02
C PHE A 84 8.16 4.63 3.31
N ASN A 85 9.09 3.92 2.67
CA ASN A 85 10.52 4.13 2.84
C ASN A 85 11.26 3.92 1.51
N ASN A 86 11.78 5.02 1.00
CA ASN A 86 12.45 5.11 -0.29
C ASN A 86 13.78 4.33 -0.39
N SER A 87 14.26 3.77 0.72
CA SER A 87 15.49 2.96 0.78
C SER A 87 15.26 1.45 0.84
N ILE A 88 14.00 0.99 0.98
CA ILE A 88 13.68 -0.45 1.07
C ILE A 88 13.86 -1.14 -0.27
N ASP A 89 13.37 -0.53 -1.35
CA ASP A 89 13.33 -1.15 -2.67
C ASP A 89 13.45 -0.09 -3.76
N GLU A 90 14.30 -0.35 -4.77
CA GLU A 90 14.45 0.51 -5.94
C GLU A 90 13.75 -0.15 -7.13
N ILE A 91 12.41 -0.19 -7.08
CA ILE A 91 11.64 -0.77 -8.17
C ILE A 91 11.33 0.32 -9.18
N PRO A 92 11.69 0.11 -10.46
CA PRO A 92 11.27 1.03 -11.51
C PRO A 92 9.74 1.06 -11.59
N LEU A 93 9.15 2.25 -11.66
CA LEU A 93 7.69 2.40 -11.82
C LEU A 93 7.17 1.59 -13.02
N GLY A 94 7.96 1.46 -14.09
CA GLY A 94 7.59 0.65 -15.26
C GLY A 94 7.46 -0.86 -14.96
N GLU A 95 8.19 -1.38 -13.98
CA GLU A 95 8.04 -2.77 -13.51
C GLU A 95 6.79 -2.95 -12.66
N VAL A 96 6.48 -1.96 -11.81
CA VAL A 96 5.23 -1.94 -11.02
C VAL A 96 4.01 -1.86 -11.93
N MET A 97 4.04 -1.01 -12.95
CA MET A 97 2.87 -0.74 -13.80
C MET A 97 2.59 -1.82 -14.85
N ARG A 98 3.61 -2.52 -15.36
CA ARG A 98 3.47 -3.51 -16.46
C ARG A 98 2.42 -4.60 -16.19
N PRO A 99 2.33 -5.21 -14.99
CA PRO A 99 1.35 -6.27 -14.72
C PRO A 99 -0.04 -5.75 -14.31
N LEU A 100 -0.23 -4.43 -14.14
CA LEU A 100 -1.46 -3.87 -13.58
C LEU A 100 -2.55 -3.70 -14.63
N ASP A 101 -3.80 -3.92 -14.21
CA ASP A 101 -4.97 -3.46 -14.95
C ASP A 101 -5.16 -1.93 -14.84
N GLU A 102 -6.17 -1.40 -15.54
CA GLU A 102 -6.45 0.02 -15.58
C GLU A 102 -6.80 0.62 -14.20
N GLU A 103 -7.54 -0.12 -13.37
CA GLU A 103 -7.99 0.36 -12.06
C GLU A 103 -6.82 0.40 -11.07
N ASN A 104 -5.99 -0.64 -11.03
CA ASN A 104 -4.76 -0.67 -10.24
C ASN A 104 -3.75 0.36 -10.74
N THR A 105 -3.70 0.63 -12.04
CA THR A 105 -2.89 1.73 -12.59
C THR A 105 -3.35 3.09 -12.07
N LYS A 106 -4.66 3.34 -11.97
CA LYS A 106 -5.20 4.58 -11.38
C LYS A 106 -4.84 4.69 -9.90
N VAL A 107 -4.90 3.58 -9.16
CA VAL A 107 -4.46 3.53 -7.75
C VAL A 107 -3.00 3.95 -7.62
N ILE A 108 -2.07 3.37 -8.40
CA ILE A 108 -0.65 3.73 -8.31
C ILE A 108 -0.43 5.23 -8.60
N LYS A 109 -1.11 5.78 -9.61
CA LYS A 109 -1.03 7.22 -9.92
C LYS A 109 -1.54 8.08 -8.77
N GLN A 110 -2.69 7.73 -8.21
CA GLN A 110 -3.26 8.45 -7.07
C GLN A 110 -2.35 8.36 -5.83
N ALA A 111 -1.67 7.23 -5.62
CA ALA A 111 -0.71 7.07 -4.53
C ALA A 111 0.54 7.96 -4.71
N ILE A 112 1.01 8.14 -5.95
CA ILE A 112 2.08 9.10 -6.27
C ILE A 112 1.63 10.52 -5.90
N ASP A 113 0.42 10.92 -6.32
CA ASP A 113 -0.14 12.25 -6.02
C ASP A 113 -0.41 12.46 -4.51
N LEU A 114 -0.61 11.39 -3.75
CA LEU A 114 -0.75 11.46 -2.28
C LEU A 114 0.62 11.63 -1.59
N ARG A 115 1.68 11.05 -2.16
CA ARG A 115 3.00 10.98 -1.55
C ARG A 115 3.89 12.20 -1.85
N TYR A 116 3.79 12.77 -3.06
CA TYR A 116 4.71 13.77 -3.62
C TYR A 116 3.98 15.02 -4.13
#